data_AF-A0A4U9DAQ6-F1
#
_entry.id   AF-A0A4U9DAQ6-F1
#
_cell.length_a   1.000
_cell.length_b   1.000
_cell.length_c   1.000
_cell.angle_alpha   90.00
_cell.angle_beta   90.00
_cell.angle_gamma   90.00
#
_symmetry.space_group_name_H-M   'P 1'
#
loop_
_entity.id
_entity.type
_entity.pdbx_description
1 polymer ?
#
loop_
_entity_poly.entity_id
_entity_poly.type
_entity_poly.pdbx_seq_one_letter_code
_entity_poly.pdbx_strand_id
1 'polypeptide(L)' 'MPTTVSGAWIKKNQLITLTDSEGKERFISPREASAEGVTLYRREDITVSQGDRMRFSKSDPERGYVANSVWEVKSVFW' A
#
# COMPACT_ATOMS: atom_id res chain seq x y z
N MET A 1 26.11 8.10 37.75
CA MET A 1 26.45 7.10 36.70
C MET A 1 25.16 6.74 35.98
N PRO A 2 24.98 7.06 34.70
CA PRO A 2 23.80 6.58 33.97
C PRO A 2 23.97 5.09 33.68
N THR A 3 22.94 4.32 34.02
CA THR A 3 22.87 2.87 33.86
C THR A 3 22.97 2.50 32.39
N THR A 4 24.00 1.72 32.04
CA THR A 4 24.17 1.07 30.76
C THR A 4 22.97 0.16 30.46
N VAL A 5 22.17 0.50 29.44
CA VAL A 5 21.26 -0.45 28.80
C VAL A 5 22.06 -1.34 27.84
N SER A 6 22.78 -2.31 28.40
CA SER A 6 23.46 -3.35 27.62
C SER A 6 22.69 -4.65 27.78
N GLY A 7 22.02 -5.06 26.71
CA GLY A 7 21.26 -6.31 26.67
C GLY A 7 20.44 -6.39 25.39
N ALA A 8 21.07 -6.34 24.23
CA ALA A 8 21.35 -7.58 23.52
C ALA A 8 20.32 -7.78 22.39
N TRP A 9 20.64 -7.18 21.25
CA TRP A 9 20.31 -7.73 19.93
C TRP A 9 18.82 -7.97 19.69
N ILE A 10 18.06 -6.88 19.51
CA ILE A 10 17.15 -6.88 18.36
C ILE A 10 18.07 -7.08 17.15
N LYS A 11 18.37 -8.34 16.82
CA LYS A 11 18.74 -8.71 15.46
C LYS A 11 17.69 -8.04 14.61
N LYS A 12 18.02 -6.92 13.96
CA LYS A 12 17.26 -6.18 12.95
C LYS A 12 15.96 -6.89 12.54
N ASN A 13 14.96 -6.88 13.41
CA ASN A 13 13.66 -7.45 13.11
C ASN A 13 13.06 -6.35 12.25
N GLN A 14 13.21 -6.48 10.93
CA GLN A 14 12.72 -5.53 9.94
C GLN A 14 11.18 -5.56 9.93
N LEU A 15 10.54 -5.39 11.08
CA LEU A 15 9.10 -5.39 11.21
C LEU A 15 8.58 -4.07 10.64
N ILE A 16 7.55 -4.19 9.83
CA ILE A 16 6.77 -3.11 9.24
C ILE A 16 5.51 -2.99 10.08
N THR A 17 5.18 -1.78 10.52
CA THR A 17 3.90 -1.47 11.17
C THR A 17 2.91 -1.03 10.10
N LEU A 18 1.76 -1.70 10.05
CA LEU A 18 0.61 -1.37 9.22
C LEU A 18 -0.49 -0.83 10.12
N THR A 19 -1.17 0.22 9.67
CA THR A 19 -2.37 0.76 10.34
C THR A 19 -3.51 0.72 9.35
N ASP A 20 -4.64 0.15 9.75
CA ASP A 20 -5.84 0.14 8.92
C ASP A 20 -6.65 1.45 9.05
N SER A 21 -7.78 1.54 8.34
CA SER A 21 -8.66 2.72 8.36
C SER A 21 -9.31 2.99 9.71
N GLU A 22 -9.34 2.02 10.62
CA GLU A 22 -9.91 2.14 11.97
C GLU A 22 -8.82 2.46 13.01
N GLY A 23 -7.56 2.60 12.59
CA GLY A 23 -6.43 2.91 13.46
C GLY A 23 -5.83 1.69 14.16
N LYS A 24 -6.24 0.47 13.80
CA LYS A 24 -5.69 -0.75 14.39
C LYS A 24 -4.33 -1.06 13.76
N GLU A 25 -3.35 -1.34 14.62
CA GLU A 25 -2.00 -1.68 14.21
C GLU A 25 -1.81 -3.19 14.00
N ARG A 26 -1.01 -3.54 12.99
CA ARG A 26 -0.49 -4.88 12.74
C ARG A 26 1.01 -4.79 12.44
N PHE A 27 1.79 -5.71 13.01
CA PHE A 27 3.22 -5.84 12.73
C PHE A 27 3.44 -7.03 11.77
N ILE A 28 4.28 -6.84 10.76
CA ILE A 28 4.61 -7.89 9.78
C ILE A 28 6.06 -7.76 9.30
N SER A 29 6.78 -8.87 9.15
CA SER A 29 8.11 -8.87 8.54
C SER A 29 8.05 -8.90 6.99
N PRO A 30 9.09 -8.46 6.25
CA PRO A 30 9.16 -8.59 4.79
C PRO A 30 8.93 -10.02 4.29
N ARG A 31 9.39 -11.01 5.05
CA ARG A 31 9.18 -12.43 4.73
C ARG A 31 7.70 -12.80 4.80
N GLU A 32 7.01 -12.41 5.87
CA GLU A 32 5.57 -12.65 6.01
C GLU A 32 4.78 -11.86 4.97
N ALA A 33 5.14 -10.60 4.71
CA ALA A 33 4.50 -9.78 3.68
C ALA A 33 4.61 -10.42 2.28
N SER A 34 5.79 -10.96 1.94
CA SER A 34 5.98 -11.70 0.69
C SER A 34 5.18 -13.00 0.64
N ALA A 35 5.05 -13.72 1.77
CA ALA A 35 4.30 -14.97 1.83
C ALA A 35 2.78 -14.77 1.78
N GLU A 36 2.28 -13.69 2.38
CA GLU A 36 0.87 -13.26 2.32
C GLU A 36 0.49 -12.59 1.00
N GLY A 37 1.45 -12.41 0.06
CA GLY A 37 1.18 -11.76 -1.23
C GLY A 37 0.87 -10.26 -1.09
N VAL A 38 1.38 -9.60 -0.06
CA VAL A 38 1.16 -8.16 0.18
C VAL A 38 1.70 -7.35 -1.00
N THR A 39 0.90 -6.42 -1.50
CA THR A 39 1.32 -5.45 -2.52
C THR A 39 1.69 -4.12 -1.86
N LEU A 40 2.88 -3.61 -2.14
CA LEU A 40 3.26 -2.25 -1.76
C LEU A 40 2.69 -1.24 -2.78
N TYR A 41 1.97 -0.24 -2.29
CA TYR A 41 1.54 0.91 -3.08
C TYR A 41 2.32 2.15 -2.67
N ARG A 42 2.63 2.98 -3.66
CA ARG A 42 3.13 4.34 -3.43
C ARG A 42 2.00 5.31 -3.73
N ARG A 43 1.76 6.24 -2.81
CA ARG A 43 0.87 7.37 -3.06
C ARG A 43 1.54 8.28 -4.07
N GLU A 44 0.79 8.64 -5.10
CA GLU A 44 1.19 9.60 -6.12
C GLU A 44 0.08 10.63 -6.27
N ASP A 45 0.46 11.90 -6.41
CA ASP A 45 -0.45 12.96 -6.78
C ASP A 45 -0.44 13.08 -8.31
N ILE A 46 -1.62 12.99 -8.93
CA ILE A 46 -1.79 13.07 -10.37
C ILE A 46 -2.83 14.15 -10.71
N THR A 47 -2.62 14.85 -11.82
CA THR A 47 -3.63 15.74 -12.39
C THR A 47 -4.44 14.95 -13.42
N VAL A 48 -5.77 15.12 -13.39
CA VAL A 48 -6.69 14.40 -14.26
C VAL A 48 -7.62 15.39 -14.95
N SER A 49 -7.77 15.25 -16.26
CA SER A 49 -8.61 16.07 -17.12
C SER A 49 -9.65 15.23 -17.85
N GLN A 50 -10.74 15.86 -18.27
CA GLN A 50 -11.69 15.23 -19.20
C GLN A 50 -10.96 14.87 -20.50
N GLY A 51 -11.20 13.65 -21.00
CA GLY A 51 -10.55 13.10 -22.19
C GLY A 51 -9.27 12.31 -21.90
N ASP A 52 -8.72 12.38 -20.68
CA ASP A 52 -7.56 11.58 -20.31
C ASP A 52 -7.86 10.08 -20.38
N ARG A 53 -6.82 9.27 -20.61
CA ARG A 53 -6.91 7.81 -20.57
C ARG A 53 -6.30 7.28 -19.27
N MET A 54 -7.06 6.47 -18.56
CA MET A 54 -6.64 5.83 -17.32
C MET A 54 -6.57 4.32 -17.50
N ARG A 55 -5.62 3.68 -16.80
CA ARG A 55 -5.47 2.23 -16.77
C ARG A 55 -5.69 1.71 -15.36
N PHE A 56 -6.54 0.70 -15.21
CA PHE A 56 -6.67 -0.02 -13.94
C PHE A 56 -5.43 -0.86 -13.67
N SER A 57 -4.80 -0.65 -12.50
CA SER A 57 -3.61 -1.40 -12.07
C SER A 57 -3.96 -2.76 -11.45
N LYS A 58 -5.20 -2.93 -10.96
CA LYS A 58 -5.73 -4.19 -10.42
C LYS A 58 -7.14 -4.47 -10.92
N SER A 59 -7.50 -5.75 -10.96
CA SER A 59 -8.87 -6.20 -11.22
C SER A 59 -9.68 -6.14 -9.94
N ASP A 60 -10.95 -5.78 -10.06
CA ASP A 60 -11.95 -5.89 -9.00
C ASP A 60 -13.20 -6.51 -9.65
N PRO A 61 -13.34 -7.85 -9.58
CA PRO A 61 -14.45 -8.56 -10.23
C PRO A 61 -15.82 -8.18 -9.67
N GLU A 62 -15.90 -7.86 -8.37
CA GLU A 62 -17.17 -7.49 -7.72
C GLU A 62 -17.70 -6.16 -8.26
N ARG A 63 -16.79 -5.25 -8.62
CA ARG A 63 -17.12 -3.96 -9.25
C ARG A 63 -17.03 -3.97 -10.78
N GLY A 64 -16.68 -5.11 -11.38
CA GLY A 64 -16.59 -5.27 -12.84
C GLY A 64 -15.35 -4.66 -13.49
N TYR A 65 -14.29 -4.36 -12.73
CA TYR A 65 -13.04 -3.79 -13.26
C TYR A 65 -12.02 -4.87 -13.61
N VAL A 66 -11.36 -4.72 -14.75
CA VAL A 66 -10.31 -5.63 -15.23
C VAL A 66 -8.96 -4.91 -15.25
N ALA A 67 -7.93 -5.53 -14.65
CA ALA A 67 -6.56 -5.02 -14.71
C ALA A 67 -6.10 -4.81 -16.15
N ASN A 68 -5.28 -3.79 -16.36
CA ASN A 68 -4.76 -3.35 -17.66
C ASN A 68 -5.80 -2.84 -18.66
N SER A 69 -7.09 -2.83 -18.33
CA SER A 69 -8.10 -2.15 -19.14
C SER A 69 -7.84 -0.64 -19.15
N VAL A 70 -8.05 -0.02 -20.31
CA VAL A 70 -7.87 1.43 -20.53
C VAL A 70 -9.23 2.08 -20.73
N TRP A 71 -9.49 3.13 -19.97
CA TRP A 71 -10.77 3.85 -19.92
C TRP A 71 -10.55 5.33 -20.19
N GLU A 72 -11.56 6.00 -20.71
CA GLU A 72 -11.53 7.45 -20.96
C GLU A 72 -12.28 8.19 -19.85
N VAL A 73 -11.66 9.26 -19.35
CA VAL A 73 -12.27 10.14 -18.34
C VAL A 73 -13.36 10.99 -18.99
N LYS A 74 -14.63 10.70 -18.68
CA LYS A 74 -15.77 11.43 -19.25
C LYS A 74 -16.08 12.74 -18.55
N SER A 75 -15.85 12.86 -17.25
CA SER A 75 -16.07 14.09 -16.48
C SER A 75 -15.25 14.02 -15.20
N VAL A 76 -14.76 15.18 -14.73
CA VAL A 76 -14.06 15.32 -13.46
C VAL A 76 -14.82 16.32 -12.61
N PHE A 77 -15.16 15.93 -11.39
CA PHE A 77 -15.78 16.77 -10.38
C PHE A 77 -14.80 16.85 -9.21
N TRP A 78 -14.49 18.06 -8.74
CA TRP A 78 -13.58 18.32 -7.62
C TRP A 78 -14.35 18.48 -6.32
#